data_AF-A0A2W4S9F8-F1
#
_entry.id   AF-A0A2W4S9F8-F1
#
_cell.length_a   1.000
_cell.length_b   1.000
_cell.length_c   1.000
_cell.angle_alpha   90.00
_cell.angle_beta   90.00
_cell.angle_gamma   90.00
#
_symmetry.space_group_name_H-M   'P 1'
#
loop_
_entity.id
_entity.type
_entity.pdbx_description
1 polymer ?
#
loop_
_entity_poly.entity_id
_entity_poly.type
_entity_poly.pdbx_seq_one_letter_code
_entity_poly.pdbx_strand_id
1 'polypeptide(L)'
;MWRRIEAEGCAWEARVIAGGGAGAGDTAGNGNDVLEFRALDGLRPPRRVVIPADGLAQMDERALHAAFRQARPIGGDHYGRPGKRMSDAGAP
;
A
#
# COMPACT_ATOMS: atom_id res chain seq x y z
N MET A 1 0.71 8.50 11.29
CA MET A 1 0.56 9.81 10.61
C MET A 1 -0.45 9.64 9.48
N TRP A 2 -1.39 10.57 9.34
CA TRP A 2 -2.43 10.54 8.29
C TRP A 2 -2.28 11.75 7.40
N ARG A 3 -2.32 11.57 6.08
CA ARG A 3 -2.23 12.66 5.10
C ARG A 3 -3.39 12.59 4.11
N ARG A 4 -3.77 13.74 3.55
CA ARG A 4 -4.86 13.83 2.57
C ARG A 4 -4.35 14.41 1.25
N ILE A 5 -4.91 13.91 0.15
CA ILE A 5 -4.70 14.44 -1.20
C ILE A 5 -6.01 14.45 -1.98
N GLU A 6 -6.09 15.31 -2.99
CA GLU A 6 -7.17 15.27 -3.97
C GLU A 6 -6.65 14.69 -5.28
N ALA A 7 -7.21 13.58 -5.73
CA ALA A 7 -6.80 12.93 -6.96
C ALA A 7 -7.98 12.23 -7.63
N GLU A 8 -8.00 12.26 -8.96
CA GLU A 8 -9.08 11.68 -9.78
C GLU A 8 -10.49 12.18 -9.38
N GLY A 9 -10.58 13.45 -8.96
CA GLY A 9 -11.85 14.06 -8.51
C GLY A 9 -12.38 13.53 -7.18
N CYS A 10 -11.53 12.90 -6.35
CA CYS A 10 -11.89 12.39 -5.02
C CYS A 10 -10.82 12.74 -4.00
N ALA A 11 -11.22 12.91 -2.74
CA ALA A 11 -10.29 13.02 -1.62
C ALA A 11 -9.83 11.63 -1.16
N TRP A 12 -8.52 11.46 -1.01
CA TRP A 12 -7.90 10.23 -0.56
C TRP A 12 -7.14 10.45 0.73
N GLU A 13 -7.22 9.47 1.61
CA GLU A 13 -6.46 9.41 2.85
C GLU A 13 -5.30 8.43 2.71
N ALA A 14 -4.10 8.90 3.00
CA ALA A 14 -2.85 8.17 2.91
C ALA A 14 -2.32 7.83 4.31
N ARG A 15 -2.01 6.55 4.54
CA ARG A 15 -1.48 6.04 5.82
C ARG A 15 -0.49 4.90 5.61
N VAL A 16 0.51 4.81 6.48
CA VAL A 16 1.41 3.64 6.53
C VAL A 16 0.70 2.49 7.25
N ILE A 17 0.72 1.28 6.65
CA ILE A 17 0.04 0.09 7.20
C ILE A 17 0.97 -1.08 7.53
N ALA A 18 2.22 -1.03 7.08
CA ALA A 18 3.29 -1.93 7.48
C ALA A 18 4.54 -1.06 7.63
N GLY A 19 5.05 -1.00 8.85
CA GLY A 19 6.35 -0.43 9.17
C GLY A 19 7.27 -1.53 9.67
N GLY A 20 8.56 -1.44 9.38
CA GLY A 20 9.59 -2.40 9.80
C GLY A 20 9.76 -2.48 11.33
N GLY A 21 8.75 -3.02 12.03
CA GLY A 21 8.68 -3.01 13.49
C GLY A 21 7.62 -3.95 14.04
N ALA A 22 7.53 -5.18 13.53
CA ALA A 22 6.93 -6.31 14.25
C ALA A 22 7.38 -7.65 13.61
N GLY A 23 8.52 -8.18 14.07
CA GLY A 23 8.74 -9.64 14.05
C GLY A 23 9.48 -10.26 12.85
N ALA A 24 10.43 -9.58 12.22
CA ALA A 24 11.41 -10.25 11.36
C ALA A 24 12.82 -9.82 11.79
N GLY A 25 13.55 -10.75 12.39
CA GLY A 25 14.90 -10.54 12.90
C GLY A 25 15.87 -10.08 11.83
N ASP A 26 16.87 -9.34 12.30
CA ASP A 26 18.18 -9.09 11.70
C ASP A 26 18.37 -9.56 10.25
N THR A 27 18.08 -8.67 9.30
CA THR A 27 18.95 -8.52 8.12
C THR A 27 18.94 -7.05 7.70
N ALA A 28 20.03 -6.36 8.06
CA ALA A 28 20.58 -5.16 7.45
C ALA A 28 19.69 -4.38 6.44
N GLY A 29 19.20 -3.22 6.88
CA GLY A 29 19.56 -1.97 6.19
C GLY A 29 18.58 -1.33 5.20
N ASN A 30 17.44 -1.90 4.84
CA ASN A 30 16.47 -1.23 3.94
C ASN A 30 15.02 -1.51 4.36
N GLY A 31 14.55 -0.85 5.42
CA GLY A 31 13.13 -0.89 5.79
C GLY A 31 12.30 -0.29 4.65
N ASN A 32 11.33 -1.06 4.15
CA ASN A 32 10.31 -0.55 3.23
C ASN A 32 8.98 -0.52 3.97
N ASP A 33 8.27 0.58 3.85
CA ASP A 33 6.92 0.74 4.39
C ASP A 33 5.90 0.56 3.27
N VAL A 34 4.68 0.16 3.64
CA VAL A 34 3.55 0.14 2.71
C VAL A 34 2.66 1.34 2.97
N LEU A 35 2.54 2.22 1.97
CA LEU A 35 1.62 3.34 1.96
C LEU A 35 0.29 2.88 1.33
N GLU A 36 -0.79 3.02 2.09
CA GLU A 36 -2.16 2.75 1.64
C GLU A 36 -2.93 4.05 1.44
N PHE A 37 -3.57 4.18 0.28
CA PHE A 37 -4.50 5.24 -0.07
C PHE A 37 -5.92 4.70 -0.02
N ARG A 38 -6.79 5.35 0.76
CA ARG A 38 -8.23 5.04 0.86
C ARG A 38 -9.03 6.22 0.33
N ALA A 39 -9.93 5.97 -0.61
CA ALA A 39 -10.85 7.00 -1.06
C ALA A 39 -11.85 7.31 0.06
N LEU A 40 -12.08 8.59 0.32
CA LEU A 40 -13.04 9.04 1.32
C LEU A 40 -14.49 8.95 0.83
N ASP A 41 -14.71 8.80 -0.48
CA ASP A 41 -16.03 8.52 -1.05
C ASP A 41 -16.54 7.11 -0.73
N GLY A 42 -15.66 6.18 -0.33
CA GLY A 42 -15.99 4.77 -0.08
C GLY A 42 -16.37 3.96 -1.33
N LEU A 43 -16.30 4.55 -2.52
CA LEU A 43 -16.71 3.93 -3.78
C LEU A 43 -15.54 3.27 -4.51
N ARG A 44 -14.32 3.72 -4.24
CA ARG A 44 -13.12 3.28 -4.96
C ARG A 44 -12.32 2.26 -4.14
N PRO A 45 -11.74 1.24 -4.79
CA PRO A 45 -10.86 0.30 -4.09
C PRO A 45 -9.64 1.04 -3.53
N PRO A 46 -9.18 0.69 -2.32
CA PRO A 46 -7.94 1.25 -1.80
C PRO A 46 -6.76 0.89 -2.70
N ARG A 47 -5.74 1.75 -2.70
CA ARG A 47 -4.51 1.58 -3.50
C ARG A 47 -3.29 1.49 -2.60
N ARG A 48 -2.27 0.73 -3.02
CA ARG A 48 -1.04 0.54 -2.24
C ARG A 48 0.21 0.74 -3.07
N VAL A 49 1.25 1.24 -2.42
CA VAL A 49 2.60 1.40 -2.98
C VAL A 49 3.64 1.17 -1.89
N VAL A 50 4.78 0.62 -2.27
CA VAL A 50 5.94 0.48 -1.37
C VAL A 50 6.71 1.78 -1.39
N ILE A 51 7.05 2.27 -0.22
CA ILE A 51 7.86 3.48 -0.02
C ILE A 51 9.07 3.13 0.86
N PRO A 52 10.14 3.93 0.83
CA PRO A 52 11.19 3.82 1.84
C PRO A 52 10.60 3.97 3.26
N ALA A 53 11.23 3.32 4.24
CA ALA A 53 10.89 3.52 5.65
C ALA A 53 10.87 5.01 6.00
N ASP A 54 9.87 5.42 6.79
CA ASP A 54 9.62 6.82 7.16
C ASP A 54 9.38 7.75 5.96
N GLY A 55 9.19 7.21 4.75
CA GLY A 55 9.07 7.98 3.52
C GLY A 55 7.86 8.93 3.53
N LEU A 56 6.75 8.54 4.17
CA LEU A 56 5.54 9.37 4.25
C LEU A 56 5.78 10.68 5.01
N ALA A 57 6.64 10.66 6.03
CA ALA A 57 6.97 11.84 6.82
C ALA A 57 7.83 12.84 6.02
N GLN A 58 8.62 12.34 5.07
CA GLN A 58 9.53 13.13 4.24
C GLN A 58 8.92 13.59 2.91
N MET A 59 7.82 12.95 2.47
CA MET A 59 7.15 13.31 1.22
C MET A 59 6.60 14.74 1.27
N ASP A 60 6.82 15.53 0.23
CA ASP A 60 6.03 16.73 0.00
C ASP A 60 4.72 16.38 -0.72
N GLU A 61 3.89 17.39 -1.00
CA GLU A 61 2.62 17.18 -1.72
C GLU A 61 2.83 16.57 -3.11
N ARG A 62 3.85 17.02 -3.85
CA ARG A 62 4.17 16.51 -5.18
C ARG A 62 4.56 15.04 -5.14
N ALA A 63 5.40 14.64 -4.20
CA ALA A 63 5.83 13.28 -3.97
C ALA A 63 4.64 12.38 -3.56
N LEU A 64 3.73 12.90 -2.74
CA LEU A 64 2.52 12.17 -2.35
C LEU A 64 1.58 11.92 -3.55
N HIS A 65 1.41 12.91 -4.43
CA HIS A 65 0.68 12.72 -5.70
C HIS A 65 1.40 11.76 -6.66
N ALA A 66 2.73 11.76 -6.70
CA ALA A 66 3.50 10.83 -7.51
C ALA A 66 3.33 9.38 -6.98
N ALA A 67 3.40 9.19 -5.67
CA ALA A 67 3.14 7.92 -5.01
C ALA A 67 1.72 7.42 -5.28
N PHE A 68 0.71 8.30 -5.28
CA PHE A 68 -0.67 7.94 -5.64
C PHE A 68 -0.78 7.41 -7.08
N ARG A 69 -0.08 8.02 -8.05
CA ARG A 69 -0.07 7.54 -9.45
C ARG A 69 0.59 6.17 -9.60
N GLN A 70 1.55 5.86 -8.75
CA GLN A 70 2.22 4.55 -8.72
C GLN A 70 1.40 3.50 -7.95
N ALA A 71 0.53 3.93 -7.04
CA ALA A 71 -0.26 3.04 -6.22
C ALA A 71 -1.29 2.26 -7.05
N ARG A 72 -1.30 0.94 -6.88
CA ARG A 72 -2.19 0.03 -7.61
C ARG A 72 -3.39 -0.37 -6.74
N PRO A 73 -4.59 -0.54 -7.33
CA PRO A 73 -5.73 -1.10 -6.60
C PRO A 73 -5.39 -2.44 -5.97
N ILE A 74 -5.87 -2.66 -4.75
CA ILE A 74 -5.76 -3.95 -4.08
C ILE A 74 -6.56 -4.97 -4.91
N GLY A 75 -5.86 -5.88 -5.59
CA GLY A 75 -6.46 -6.91 -6.45
C GLY A 75 -5.81 -7.07 -7.84
N GLY A 76 -4.97 -6.11 -8.28
CA GLY A 76 -4.27 -6.21 -9.56
C GLY A 76 -2.86 -6.82 -9.48
N ASP A 77 -2.16 -6.63 -8.35
CA ASP A 77 -0.70 -6.78 -8.33
C ASP A 77 -0.25 -7.42 -7.00
N HIS A 78 0.07 -8.72 -7.04
CA HIS A 78 1.12 -9.45 -6.28
C HIS A 78 1.27 -9.33 -4.75
N TYR A 79 0.36 -8.75 -3.97
CA TYR A 79 0.40 -8.87 -2.49
C TYR A 79 -0.40 -10.06 -1.93
N GLY A 80 -0.95 -10.91 -2.81
CA GLY A 80 -1.43 -12.24 -2.49
C GLY A 80 -0.37 -13.28 -2.80
N ARG A 81 0.46 -13.61 -1.81
CA ARG A 81 1.15 -14.90 -1.60
C ARG A 81 1.21 -15.86 -2.82
N PRO A 82 2.39 -16.15 -3.41
CA PRO A 82 2.50 -17.29 -4.32
C PRO A 82 2.31 -18.57 -3.48
N GLY A 83 1.11 -19.17 -3.50
CA GLY A 83 0.89 -20.37 -2.70
C GLY A 83 -0.53 -20.85 -2.44
N LYS A 84 -1.58 -20.22 -2.96
CA LYS A 84 -2.90 -20.89 -3.04
C LYS A 84 -3.31 -21.05 -4.50
N ARG A 85 -2.73 -22.05 -5.16
CA ARG A 85 -3.57 -22.81 -6.08
C ARG A 85 -4.59 -23.51 -5.20
N MET A 86 -5.86 -23.21 -5.43
CA MET A 86 -6.96 -24.02 -4.96
C MET A 86 -6.67 -25.42 -5.47
N SER A 87 -6.17 -26.32 -4.61
CA SER A 87 -6.14 -27.74 -4.94
C SER A 87 -7.56 -28.11 -5.29
N ASP A 88 -7.69 -28.63 -6.51
CA ASP A 88 -8.91 -29.04 -7.16
C ASP A 88 -9.82 -29.75 -6.15
N ALA A 89 -10.93 -29.10 -5.81
CA ALA A 89 -12.04 -29.74 -5.12
C ALA A 89 -12.81 -30.55 -6.16
N GLY A 90 -12.20 -31.64 -6.62
CA GLY A 90 -12.78 -32.65 -7.48
C GLY A 90 -12.72 -33.99 -6.78
N ALA A 91 -13.71 -34.27 -5.93
CA ALA A 91 -14.07 -35.61 -5.49
C ALA A 91 -14.62 -36.44 -6.67
N PRO A 92 -14.91 -37.75 -6.53
CA PRO A 92 -14.48 -38.74 -5.54
C PRO A 92 -13.49 -39.79 -6.10
#